data_AF-A0AAU4QXL1-F1
#
_entry.id   AF-A0AAU4QXL1-F1
#
_cell.length_a   1.000
_cell.length_b   1.000
_cell.length_c   1.000
_cell.angle_alpha   90.00
_cell.angle_beta   90.00
_cell.angle_gamma   90.00
#
_symmetry.space_group_name_H-M   'P 1'
#
loop_
_entity.id
_entity.type
_entity.pdbx_description
1 polymer ?
#
loop_
_entity_poly.entity_id
_entity_poly.type
_entity_poly.pdbx_seq_one_letter_code
_entity_poly.pdbx_strand_id
1 'polypeptide(L)'
;MDATEIPALPFVDEHTTTVEANADAVWRDLTARMDGARGFRVAVSTPGRELALVGHHPFSRYALIFHLDETEQGHTHLRAETRASFPGPAGAVYRRLVIGTGAHALVVRHMLTKVRENAA
;
A
#
# COMPACT_ATOMS: atom_id res chain seq x y z
N MET A 1 -1.02 11.28 -12.12
CA MET A 1 -1.98 10.72 -11.18
C MET A 1 -1.81 11.39 -9.83
N ASP A 2 -2.87 11.89 -9.20
CA ASP A 2 -2.87 12.45 -7.84
C ASP A 2 -3.92 11.82 -6.91
N ALA A 3 -4.07 12.37 -5.69
CA ALA A 3 -4.97 11.84 -4.66
C ALA A 3 -6.45 11.85 -5.09
N THR A 4 -6.86 12.84 -5.88
CA THR A 4 -8.27 12.99 -6.30
C THR A 4 -8.71 11.90 -7.27
N GLU A 5 -7.76 11.26 -7.93
CA GLU A 5 -8.00 10.18 -8.90
C GLU A 5 -8.04 8.78 -8.26
N ILE A 6 -7.61 8.64 -7.00
CA ILE A 6 -7.56 7.35 -6.29
C ILE A 6 -8.95 6.69 -6.20
N PRO A 7 -10.04 7.39 -5.86
CA PRO A 7 -11.37 6.77 -5.74
C PRO A 7 -11.90 6.16 -7.05
N ALA A 8 -11.42 6.66 -8.19
CA ALA A 8 -11.81 6.14 -9.51
C ALA A 8 -11.07 4.85 -9.89
N LEU A 9 -10.01 4.48 -9.17
CA LEU A 9 -9.34 3.19 -9.39
C LEU A 9 -10.15 2.04 -8.78
N PRO A 10 -10.35 0.94 -9.54
CA PRO A 10 -10.94 -0.27 -8.99
C PRO A 10 -10.13 -0.87 -7.84
N PHE A 11 -10.82 -1.38 -6.82
CA PHE A 11 -10.21 -2.18 -5.76
C PHE A 11 -9.57 -3.46 -6.31
N VAL A 12 -8.40 -3.83 -5.79
CA VAL A 12 -7.68 -5.05 -6.15
C VAL A 12 -7.66 -6.02 -4.98
N ASP A 13 -7.03 -5.63 -3.88
CA ASP A 13 -6.91 -6.40 -2.65
C ASP A 13 -6.61 -5.50 -1.46
N GLU A 14 -6.70 -6.11 -0.27
CA GLU A 14 -6.38 -5.49 1.00
C GLU A 14 -5.65 -6.50 1.89
N HIS A 15 -4.66 -6.01 2.63
CA HIS A 15 -3.90 -6.79 3.59
C HIS A 15 -3.74 -6.04 4.90
N THR A 16 -4.03 -6.70 6.01
CA THR A 16 -3.96 -6.11 7.35
C THR A 16 -3.01 -6.90 8.25
N THR A 17 -2.26 -6.19 9.08
CA THR A 17 -1.46 -6.76 10.17
C THR A 17 -1.60 -5.91 11.42
N THR A 18 -1.53 -6.52 12.59
CA THR A 18 -1.34 -5.80 13.87
C THR A 18 0.15 -5.70 14.14
N VAL A 19 0.61 -4.49 14.46
CA VAL A 19 1.98 -4.19 14.88
C VAL A 19 1.95 -3.83 16.35
N GLU A 20 2.78 -4.48 17.16
CA GLU A 20 2.88 -4.27 18.62
C GLU A 20 3.68 -3.00 18.94
N ALA A 21 3.30 -1.89 18.30
CA ALA A 21 3.89 -0.57 18.48
C ALA A 21 2.85 0.52 18.21
N ASN A 22 3.09 1.71 18.75
CA ASN A 22 2.23 2.87 18.52
C ASN A 22 2.32 3.38 17.07
N ALA A 23 1.35 4.21 16.68
CA ALA A 23 1.21 4.68 15.30
C ALA A 23 2.44 5.47 14.81
N ASP A 24 3.12 6.20 15.69
CA ASP A 24 4.31 6.99 15.34
C ASP A 24 5.52 6.11 14.99
N ALA A 25 5.73 5.02 15.73
CA ALA A 25 6.79 4.05 15.44
C ALA A 25 6.54 3.36 14.09
N VAL A 26 5.29 2.91 13.86
CA VAL A 26 4.88 2.29 12.59
C VAL A 26 5.00 3.28 11.44
N TRP A 27 4.59 4.53 11.64
CA TRP A 27 4.68 5.59 10.64
C TRP A 27 6.13 5.84 10.19
N ARG A 28 7.07 5.92 11.13
CA ARG A 28 8.49 6.13 10.82
C ARG A 28 9.07 4.99 10.00
N ASP A 29 8.85 3.73 10.40
CA ASP A 29 9.37 2.59 9.64
C ASP A 29 8.71 2.49 8.25
N LEU A 30 7.39 2.66 8.18
CA LEU A 30 6.64 2.63 6.92
C LEU A 30 7.15 3.69 5.94
N THR A 31 7.27 4.95 6.38
CA THR A 31 7.73 6.03 5.51
C THR A 31 9.18 5.87 5.09
N ALA A 32 10.07 5.44 6.00
CA ALA A 32 11.46 5.14 5.66
C ALA A 32 11.58 4.01 4.63
N ARG A 33 10.71 3.00 4.71
CA ARG A 33 10.67 1.88 3.76
C ARG A 33 10.13 2.28 2.39
N MET A 34 9.19 3.23 2.37
CA MET A 34 8.58 3.75 1.14
C MET A 34 9.40 4.87 0.49
N ASP A 35 10.36 5.44 1.22
CA ASP A 35 11.28 6.42 0.65
C ASP A 35 12.11 5.80 -0.48
N GLY A 36 12.16 6.49 -1.62
CA GLY A 36 12.82 5.99 -2.82
C GLY A 36 12.14 4.80 -3.52
N ALA A 37 10.92 4.41 -3.14
CA ALA A 37 10.17 3.35 -3.82
C ALA A 37 9.90 3.72 -5.29
N ARG A 38 10.55 3.00 -6.21
CA ARG A 38 10.48 3.29 -7.65
C ARG A 38 9.06 3.09 -8.18
N GLY A 39 8.62 4.01 -9.03
CA GLY A 39 7.29 3.95 -9.64
C GLY A 39 6.17 4.43 -8.72
N PHE A 40 6.49 4.93 -7.52
CA PHE A 40 5.53 5.55 -6.62
C PHE A 40 5.86 7.02 -6.40
N ARG A 41 4.81 7.78 -6.13
CA ARG A 41 4.86 9.16 -5.65
C ARG A 41 3.88 9.28 -4.49
N VAL A 42 4.28 9.98 -3.45
CA VAL A 42 3.37 10.31 -2.33
C VAL A 42 2.26 11.24 -2.83
N ALA A 43 1.01 10.82 -2.62
CA ALA A 43 -0.19 11.59 -2.91
C ALA A 43 -0.86 12.11 -1.64
N VAL A 44 -0.86 11.33 -0.56
CA VAL A 44 -1.35 11.71 0.77
C VAL A 44 -0.31 11.28 1.80
N SER A 45 -0.05 12.13 2.79
CA SER A 45 0.83 11.86 3.92
C SER A 45 0.28 12.54 5.16
N THR A 46 -0.54 11.80 5.90
CA THR A 46 -1.11 12.22 7.19
C THR A 46 -0.43 11.40 8.29
N PRO A 47 0.50 12.01 9.06
CA PRO A 47 1.27 11.31 10.07
C PRO A 47 0.42 10.45 11.02
N GLY A 48 0.86 9.21 11.23
CA GLY A 48 0.20 8.24 12.11
C GLY A 48 -1.18 7.77 11.65
N ARG A 49 -1.64 8.13 10.45
CA ARG A 49 -3.01 7.84 9.98
C ARG A 49 -3.09 7.29 8.57
N GLU A 50 -2.49 7.97 7.60
CA GLU A 50 -2.65 7.61 6.20
C GLU A 50 -1.44 7.96 5.35
N LEU A 51 -0.93 6.99 4.59
CA LEU A 51 0.06 7.21 3.54
C LEU A 51 -0.49 6.64 2.23
N ALA A 52 -0.80 7.51 1.27
CA ALA A 52 -1.23 7.09 -0.06
C ALA A 52 -0.11 7.32 -1.08
N LEU A 53 0.29 6.24 -1.74
CA LEU A 53 1.26 6.25 -2.82
C LEU A 53 0.55 5.98 -4.14
N VAL A 54 0.83 6.77 -5.17
CA VAL A 54 0.26 6.61 -6.51
C VAL A 54 1.36 6.41 -7.54
N GLY A 55 1.03 5.71 -8.61
CA GLY A 55 1.94 5.51 -9.72
C GLY A 55 1.20 5.19 -11.01
N HIS A 56 1.96 5.24 -12.09
CA HIS A 56 1.46 4.81 -13.39
C HIS A 56 2.56 4.09 -14.17
N HIS A 57 2.13 3.12 -14.94
CA HIS A 57 2.91 2.33 -15.87
C HIS A 57 2.11 2.24 -17.18
N PRO A 58 2.74 1.99 -18.35
CA PRO A 58 2.01 1.79 -19.61
C PRO A 58 0.84 0.79 -19.57
N PHE A 59 0.84 -0.12 -18.61
CA PHE A 59 -0.17 -1.18 -18.47
C PHE A 59 -1.09 -1.00 -17.26
N SER A 60 -0.81 -0.05 -16.38
CA SER A 60 -1.55 0.09 -15.11
C SER A 60 -1.46 1.49 -14.52
N ARG A 61 -2.57 1.96 -13.94
CA ARG A 61 -2.59 3.10 -13.01
C ARG A 61 -2.95 2.54 -11.64
N TYR A 62 -2.15 2.84 -10.63
CA TYR A 62 -2.23 2.14 -9.34
C TYR A 62 -2.04 3.09 -8.16
N ALA A 63 -2.67 2.72 -7.05
CA ALA A 63 -2.51 3.33 -5.74
C ALA A 63 -2.31 2.23 -4.70
N LEU A 64 -1.40 2.48 -3.76
CA LEU A 64 -1.18 1.69 -2.55
C LEU A 64 -1.40 2.62 -1.35
N ILE A 65 -2.40 2.32 -0.55
CA ILE A 65 -2.89 3.19 0.53
C ILE A 65 -2.69 2.46 1.83
N PHE A 66 -1.96 3.07 2.75
CA PHE A 66 -1.77 2.57 4.09
C PHE A 66 -2.68 3.34 5.04
N HIS A 67 -3.47 2.62 5.82
CA HIS A 67 -4.22 3.15 6.95
C HIS A 67 -3.63 2.62 8.25
N LEU A 68 -3.43 3.52 9.20
CA LEU A 68 -2.93 3.24 10.53
C LEU A 68 -4.03 3.61 11.53
N ASP A 69 -4.51 2.61 12.26
CA ASP A 69 -5.50 2.79 13.33
C ASP A 69 -4.88 2.31 14.64
N GLU A 70 -4.75 3.19 15.62
CA GLU A 70 -4.26 2.83 16.95
C GLU A 70 -5.34 2.06 17.72
N THR A 71 -4.95 0.98 18.38
CA THR A 71 -5.84 0.15 19.21
C THR A 71 -5.83 0.63 20.64
N GLU A 72 -6.85 0.22 21.43
CA GLU A 72 -6.90 0.50 22.87
C GLU A 72 -5.69 -0.05 23.66
N GLN A 73 -4.95 -1.01 23.08
CA GLN A 73 -3.78 -1.63 23.69
C GLN A 73 -2.46 -0.91 23.34
N GLY A 74 -2.52 0.21 22.62
CA GLY A 74 -1.32 0.95 22.15
C GLY A 74 -0.60 0.26 20.99
N HIS A 75 -1.24 -0.73 20.35
CA HIS A 75 -0.78 -1.36 19.12
C HIS A 75 -1.35 -0.61 17.92
N THR A 76 -0.84 -0.88 16.72
CA THR A 76 -1.34 -0.29 15.47
C THR A 76 -1.89 -1.35 14.55
N HIS A 77 -3.11 -1.18 14.07
CA HIS A 77 -3.65 -1.90 12.93
C HIS A 77 -3.17 -1.21 11.65
N LEU A 78 -2.26 -1.88 10.94
CA LEU A 78 -1.75 -1.42 9.66
C LEU A 78 -2.46 -2.15 8.54
N ARG A 79 -3.23 -1.41 7.74
CA ARG A 79 -3.98 -1.89 6.58
C ARG A 79 -3.38 -1.32 5.31
N ALA A 80 -3.08 -2.18 4.35
CA ALA A 80 -2.62 -1.81 3.01
C ALA A 80 -3.71 -2.17 1.99
N GLU A 81 -4.28 -1.15 1.37
CA GLU A 81 -5.28 -1.26 0.31
C GLU A 81 -4.63 -0.96 -1.04
N THR A 82 -4.78 -1.87 -2.00
CA THR A 82 -4.35 -1.67 -3.38
C THR A 82 -5.53 -1.41 -4.29
N ARG A 83 -5.44 -0.32 -5.05
CA ARG A 83 -6.36 -0.02 -6.15
C ARG A 83 -5.59 0.08 -7.45
N ALA A 84 -6.14 -0.46 -8.53
CA ALA A 84 -5.52 -0.35 -9.84
C ALA A 84 -6.50 -0.52 -11.00
N SER A 85 -6.22 0.20 -12.07
CA SER A 85 -6.84 0.00 -13.38
C SER A 85 -5.81 -0.53 -14.38
N PHE A 86 -6.23 -1.45 -15.24
CA PHE A 86 -5.35 -2.12 -16.21
C PHE A 86 -5.92 -1.95 -17.63
N PRO A 87 -5.69 -0.79 -18.27
CA PRO A 87 -6.34 -0.47 -19.54
C PRO A 87 -5.78 -1.30 -20.71
N GLY A 88 -6.68 -1.71 -21.60
CA GLY A 88 -6.35 -2.39 -22.87
C GLY A 88 -5.89 -3.85 -22.72
N PRO A 89 -5.66 -4.55 -23.85
CA PRO A 89 -5.30 -5.98 -23.85
C PRO A 89 -4.00 -6.28 -23.10
N ALA A 90 -2.98 -5.44 -23.26
CA ALA A 90 -1.70 -5.59 -22.57
C ALA A 90 -1.87 -5.43 -21.05
N GLY A 91 -2.71 -4.49 -20.60
CA GLY A 91 -3.09 -4.34 -19.20
C GLY A 91 -3.78 -5.59 -18.64
N ALA A 92 -4.69 -6.19 -19.40
CA ALA A 92 -5.38 -7.41 -18.97
C ALA A 92 -4.40 -8.60 -18.78
N VAL A 93 -3.44 -8.77 -19.70
CA VAL A 93 -2.37 -9.77 -19.56
C VAL A 93 -1.51 -9.48 -18.34
N TYR A 94 -1.09 -8.23 -18.15
CA TYR A 94 -0.30 -7.82 -16.99
C TYR A 94 -1.03 -8.07 -15.68
N ARG A 95 -2.32 -7.72 -15.59
CA ARG A 95 -3.18 -8.04 -14.44
C ARG A 95 -3.20 -9.54 -14.13
N ARG A 96 -3.35 -10.38 -15.16
CA ARG A 96 -3.38 -11.84 -14.96
C ARG A 96 -2.05 -12.37 -14.42
N LEU A 97 -0.93 -11.85 -14.91
CA LEU A 97 0.40 -12.26 -14.46
C LEU A 97 0.72 -11.79 -13.04
N VAL A 98 0.36 -10.56 -12.67
CA VAL A 98 0.74 -9.96 -11.37
C VAL A 98 -0.27 -10.29 -10.27
N ILE A 99 -1.56 -10.09 -10.55
CA ILE A 99 -2.64 -10.28 -9.58
C ILE A 99 -3.15 -11.72 -9.62
N GLY A 100 -3.37 -12.26 -10.82
CA GLY A 100 -3.96 -13.59 -10.99
C GLY A 100 -3.11 -14.74 -10.46
N THR A 101 -1.80 -14.52 -10.25
CA THR A 101 -0.87 -15.49 -9.65
C THR A 101 -0.73 -15.33 -8.14
N GLY A 102 -1.27 -14.25 -7.55
CA GLY A 102 -1.06 -13.90 -6.15
C GLY A 102 0.33 -13.34 -5.84
N ALA A 103 1.19 -13.11 -6.85
CA ALA A 103 2.52 -12.53 -6.65
C ALA A 103 2.43 -11.16 -5.95
N HIS A 104 1.45 -10.33 -6.33
CA HIS A 104 1.17 -9.06 -5.66
C HIS A 104 0.91 -9.24 -4.15
N ALA A 105 -0.01 -10.11 -3.78
CA ALA A 105 -0.36 -10.36 -2.38
C ALA A 105 0.84 -10.86 -1.56
N LEU A 106 1.71 -11.69 -2.14
CA LEU A 106 2.94 -12.13 -1.47
C LEU A 106 3.88 -10.97 -1.18
N VAL A 107 4.09 -10.08 -2.15
CA VAL A 107 4.97 -8.91 -2.00
C VAL A 107 4.43 -7.96 -0.93
N VAL A 108 3.14 -7.62 -0.97
CA VAL A 108 2.55 -6.70 0.01
C VAL A 108 2.58 -7.29 1.42
N ARG A 109 2.22 -8.57 1.58
CA ARG A 109 2.28 -9.24 2.89
C ARG A 109 3.70 -9.30 3.42
N HIS A 110 4.70 -9.60 2.58
CA HIS A 110 6.11 -9.58 2.99
C HIS A 110 6.55 -8.19 3.47
N MET A 111 6.15 -7.13 2.77
CA MET A 111 6.42 -5.77 3.18
C MET A 111 5.78 -5.44 4.53
N LEU A 112 4.51 -5.80 4.75
CA LEU A 112 3.82 -5.60 6.03
C LEU A 112 4.47 -6.38 7.17
N THR A 113 4.92 -7.61 6.92
CA THR A 113 5.71 -8.39 7.89
C THR A 113 6.99 -7.65 8.28
N LYS A 114 7.68 -7.05 7.32
CA LYS A 114 8.90 -6.28 7.60
C LYS A 114 8.64 -5.04 8.44
N VAL A 115 7.53 -4.33 8.18
CA VAL A 115 7.13 -3.20 9.02
C VAL A 115 6.82 -3.66 10.45
N ARG A 116 6.09 -4.78 10.58
CA ARG A 116 5.79 -5.38 11.88
C ARG A 116 7.06 -5.77 12.65
N GLU A 117 8.05 -6.36 11.97
CA GLU A 117 9.30 -6.81 12.59
C GLU A 117 10.22 -5.65 13.02
N ASN A 118 10.19 -4.53 12.31
CA ASN A 118 11.11 -3.41 12.56
C ASN A 118 10.55 -2.35 13.51
N ALA A 119 9.22 -2.17 13.53
CA ALA A 119 8.57 -1.14 14.33
C ALA A 119 8.22 -1.60 15.74
N ALA A 120 8.15 -2.92 15.97
CA ALA A 120 8.00 -3.55 17.29
C ALA A 120 9.32 -3.53 18.08
#